data_AF-A0A7W0R2Z2-F1
#
_entry.id   AF-A0A7W0R2Z2-F1
#
_cell.length_a   1.000
_cell.length_b   1.000
_cell.length_c   1.000
_cell.angle_alpha   90.00
_cell.angle_beta   90.00
_cell.angle_gamma   90.00
#
_symmetry.space_group_name_H-M   'P 1'
#
loop_
_entity.id
_entity.type
_entity.pdbx_description
1 polymer ?
#
loop_
_entity_poly.entity_id
_entity_poly.type
_entity_poly.pdbx_seq_one_letter_code
_entity_poly.pdbx_strand_id
1 'polypeptide(L)' 'LDNMGLRPGVRVEVQEKHPFDGPIVVRVDGKDRTIGERVANEIFVRVTEPKSTSKLSKKETA' A
#
# COMPACT_ATOMS: atom_id res chain seq x y z
N LEU A 1 -2.34 16.70 0.48
CA LEU A 1 -1.93 15.28 0.63
C LEU A 1 -0.54 15.10 1.27
N ASP A 2 0.22 16.19 1.50
CA ASP A 2 1.62 16.17 1.94
C ASP A 2 1.94 15.53 3.30
N ASN A 3 0.95 15.21 4.13
CA ASN A 3 1.16 14.62 5.46
C ASN A 3 0.89 13.10 5.53
N MET A 4 0.48 12.47 4.41
CA MET A 4 0.10 11.05 4.37
C MET A 4 1.11 10.12 3.65
N GLY A 5 2.14 10.67 3.00
CA GLY A 5 3.20 9.87 2.34
C GLY A 5 2.83 9.33 0.95
N LEU A 6 1.62 9.60 0.46
CA LEU A 6 1.20 9.30 -0.92
C LEU A 6 1.79 10.35 -1.87
N ARG A 7 3.06 10.17 -2.23
CA ARG A 7 3.72 10.94 -3.30
C ARG A 7 3.81 10.11 -4.58
N PRO A 8 3.78 10.75 -5.77
CA PRO A 8 4.07 10.07 -7.02
C PRO A 8 5.41 9.32 -6.96
N GLY A 9 5.43 8.08 -7.42
CA GLY A 9 6.63 7.20 -7.42
C GLY A 9 6.68 6.19 -6.27
N VAL A 10 5.75 6.26 -5.31
CA VAL A 10 5.67 5.29 -4.21
C VAL A 10 4.95 4.01 -4.66
N ARG A 11 5.46 2.85 -4.21
CA ARG A 11 4.79 1.56 -4.40
C ARG A 11 3.78 1.34 -3.28
N VAL A 12 2.59 0.90 -3.66
CA VAL A 12 1.50 0.63 -2.73
C VAL A 12 0.99 -0.79 -2.93
N GLU A 13 0.57 -1.43 -1.85
CA GLU A 13 -0.03 -2.76 -1.87
C GLU A 13 -1.40 -2.69 -1.20
N VAL A 14 -2.45 -3.12 -1.89
CA VAL A 14 -3.80 -3.16 -1.32
C VAL A 14 -3.89 -4.37 -0.41
N GLN A 15 -4.11 -4.13 0.89
CA GLN A 15 -4.24 -5.18 1.90
C GLN A 15 -5.71 -5.56 2.07
N GLU A 16 -6.60 -4.58 2.21
CA GLU A 16 -8.02 -4.82 2.49
C GLU A 16 -8.90 -3.77 1.82
N LYS A 17 -10.08 -4.20 1.36
CA LYS A 17 -11.14 -3.34 0.86
C LYS A 17 -12.37 -3.50 1.77
N HIS A 18 -12.77 -2.43 2.46
CA HIS A 18 -14.00 -2.45 3.23
C HIS A 18 -15.24 -2.37 2.30
N PRO A 19 -16.38 -2.95 2.69
CA PRO A 19 -17.62 -2.87 1.92
C PRO A 19 -18.20 -1.44 1.93
N PHE A 20 -19.17 -1.18 1.03
CA PHE A 20 -19.93 0.08 0.92
C PHE A 20 -19.06 1.33 0.68
N ASP A 21 -18.18 1.25 -0.32
CA ASP A 21 -17.22 2.32 -0.61
C ASP A 21 -16.41 2.73 0.64
N GLY A 22 -16.24 1.77 1.56
CA GLY A 22 -15.50 1.95 2.78
C GLY A 22 -14.03 2.24 2.49
N PRO A 23 -13.30 2.76 3.47
CA PRO A 23 -11.90 3.07 3.26
C PRO A 23 -11.11 1.82 2.85
N ILE A 24 -10.13 1.99 1.96
CA ILE A 24 -9.23 0.92 1.58
C ILE A 24 -8.00 0.97 2.48
N VAL A 25 -7.51 -0.20 2.90
CA VAL A 25 -6.26 -0.30 3.65
C VAL A 25 -5.16 -0.64 2.65
N VAL A 26 -4.20 0.27 2.53
CA VAL A 26 -3.03 0.13 1.67
C VAL A 26 -1.77 0.14 2.52
N ARG A 27 -0.81 -0.72 2.17
CA ARG A 27 0.53 -0.71 2.76
C ARG A 27 1.44 0.15 1.90
N VAL A 28 2.05 1.14 2.54
CA VAL A 28 2.96 2.12 1.93
C VAL A 28 4.24 2.15 2.78
N ASP A 29 5.40 1.90 2.17
CA ASP A 29 6.69 1.84 2.88
C ASP A 29 6.68 0.93 4.13
N GLY A 30 5.97 -0.20 4.05
CA GLY A 30 5.85 -1.17 5.15
C GLY A 30 4.91 -0.74 6.29
N LYS A 31 4.19 0.38 6.15
CA LYS A 31 3.19 0.85 7.10
C LYS A 31 1.79 0.75 6.50
N ASP A 32 0.84 0.31 7.30
CA ASP A 32 -0.56 0.27 6.90
C ASP A 32 -1.19 1.65 7.05
N ARG A 33 -1.92 2.05 6.02
CA ARG A 33 -2.63 3.32 5.95
C ARG A 33 -4.03 3.08 5.41
N THR A 34 -4.98 3.68 6.11
CA THR A 34 -6.39 3.67 5.73
C THR A 34 -6.67 4.90 4.87
N ILE A 35 -7.12 4.68 3.64
CA ILE A 35 -7.44 5.72 2.67
C ILE A 35 -8.94 5.73 2.45
N GLY A 36 -9.59 6.85 2.74
CA GLY A 36 -11.01 7.03 2.49
C GLY A 36 -11.32 7.05 0.99
N GLU A 37 -12.54 6.66 0.65
CA GLU A 37 -13.07 6.58 -0.71
C GLU A 37 -12.75 7.80 -1.59
N ARG A 38 -13.08 9.02 -1.10
CA ARG A 38 -12.86 10.27 -1.85
C ARG A 38 -11.39 10.43 -2.26
N VAL A 39 -10.48 10.11 -1.35
CA VAL A 39 -9.04 10.22 -1.60
C VAL A 39 -8.56 9.08 -2.51
N ALA A 40 -9.09 7.86 -2.34
CA ALA A 40 -8.76 6.73 -3.21
C ALA A 40 -9.13 7.01 -4.67
N ASN A 41 -10.27 7.66 -4.93
CA ASN A 41 -10.73 8.04 -6.27
C ASN A 41 -9.85 9.11 -6.95
N GLU A 42 -9.12 9.91 -6.18
CA GLU A 42 -8.20 10.93 -6.71
C GLU A 42 -6.77 10.37 -6.95
N ILE A 43 -6.48 9.16 -6.48
CA ILE A 43 -5.15 8.55 -6.59
C ILE A 43 -5.09 7.61 -7.80
N PHE A 44 -4.34 8.01 -8.81
CA PHE A 44 -4.07 7.17 -9.97
C PHE A 44 -2.84 6.29 -9.74
N VAL A 45 -2.99 4.99 -9.94
CA VAL A 45 -1.92 3.99 -9.84
C VAL A 45 -1.69 3.28 -11.17
N ARG A 46 -0.47 2.77 -11.37
CA ARG A 46 -0.18 1.81 -12.43
C ARG A 46 -0.04 0.43 -11.81
N VAL A 47 -0.78 -0.53 -12.33
CA VAL A 47 -0.64 -1.93 -11.93
C VAL A 47 0.76 -2.38 -12.30
N THR A 48 1.55 -2.74 -11.30
CA THR A 48 2.84 -3.39 -11.48
C THR A 48 2.69 -4.84 -11.08
N GLU A 49 3.36 -5.75 -11.79
CA GLU A 49 3.39 -7.16 -11.41
C GLU A 49 3.78 -7.31 -9.93
N PRO A 50 3.10 -8.19 -9.17
CA PRO A 50 3.44 -8.40 -7.77
C PRO A 50 4.90 -8.82 -7.71
N LYS A 51 5.74 -7.99 -7.06
CA LYS A 51 7.10 -8.42 -6.74
C LYS A 51 6.96 -9.64 -5.85
N SER A 52 7.27 -10.81 -6.40
CA SER A 52 7.44 -12.05 -5.66
C SER A 52 8.28 -11.72 -4.43
N THR A 53 7.63 -11.69 -3.26
CA THR A 53 8.26 -11.36 -1.99
C THR A 53 9.27 -12.45 -1.70
N SER A 54 10.51 -12.24 -2.10
CA SER A 54 11.66 -13.02 -1.67
C SER A 54 11.90 -12.72 -0.18
N LYS A 55 11.17 -13.42 0.69
CA LYS A 55 11.57 -13.59 2.09
C LYS A 55 12.82 -14.48 2.11
N LEU A 56 14.00 -13.90 1.88
CA LEU A 56 15.25 -14.46 2.39
C LEU A 56 15.49 -13.85 3.78
N SER A 57 14.80 -14.38 4.79
CA SER A 57 15.20 -14.17 6.18
C SER A 57 16.47 -14.99 6.43
N LYS A 58 17.63 -14.43 6.07
CA LYS A 58 18.88 -14.84 6.70
C LYS A 58 18.82 -14.42 8.17
N LYS A 59 18.62 -15.39 9.05
CA LYS A 59 19.18 -15.37 10.40
C LYS A 59 20.02 -16.63 10.56
N GLU A 60 21.26 -16.53 10.10
CA GLU A 60 22.39 -17.27 10.66
C GLU A 60 22.65 -16.71 12.06
N THR A 61 22.36 -17.50 13.11
CA THR A 61 22.89 -17.43 14.49
C THR A 61 22.14 -18.53 15.27
N ALA A 62 22.73 -19.56 15.88
CA ALA A 62 24.09 -19.96 16.18
C ALA A 62 24.16 -21.49 16.26
#